data_AF-A0A940Z5W7-F1
#
_entry.id   AF-A0A940Z5W7-F1
#
_cell.length_a   1.000
_cell.length_b   1.000
_cell.length_c   1.000
_cell.angle_alpha   90.00
_cell.angle_beta   90.00
_cell.angle_gamma   90.00
#
_symmetry.space_group_name_H-M   'P 1'
#
loop_
_entity.id
_entity.type
_entity.pdbx_description
1 polymer ?
#
loop_
_entity_poly.entity_id
_entity_poly.type
_entity_poly.pdbx_seq_one_letter_code
_entity_poly.pdbx_strand_id
1 'polypeptide(L)'
;MHQVIQNIRNGKLSVKEIPDPIVKPGHVLIANAFSVISAGTERAAIELAKKSLLGKAKQRPDQVRRVLEKLKNEGILNTISQVRERLDEPMTMGYSSAGVVLACGDGVQEFKPGDRVASNGPHAGVVCVPKHLCVKVPEGVDLDSAAFTVLGSIALQGVRLAHLGLGETAFVIGLGLIGQLTVAMLRAQGCRVFATDLDGDKCRLAVKMGVEEAKPDFGTKELSDLSRGSGVDAVFITASTKSNEPIELAAETVRKKGRVVAVGDVSLNLPRRPFYFKEAEFVVSCSYGPGRYDAEYEERGHDYPLAYVRWTEQRNMQAVLDLMAAGKLDLSPLISHRFKIENAETAYEMIEKGKEPYLAILLEYPEVSSLGRTVELKPRASGRALGVEKHQSEIGVGVLGAGNFAKLVLLPALRKIGTLRLRALCSAGGLSAVQSGEKLGFEIATSDEDEVYKDPAIGAVFILTRHDQHARQVIKALQSGKHVFVEKPLCLNETELNGIITVYNQINETNQKNQKNQVLMVGFNRRFSPAAKLLKDFFSE
;
A
#
# COMPACT_ATOMS: atom_id res chain seq x y z
N MET A 1 14.07 8.75 0.58
CA MET A 1 12.79 9.37 1.03
C MET A 1 12.38 8.97 2.44
N HIS A 2 11.50 9.76 3.07
CA HIS A 2 10.73 9.35 4.26
C HIS A 2 9.47 8.56 3.88
N GLN A 3 9.13 7.53 4.64
CA GLN A 3 7.89 6.77 4.54
C GLN A 3 7.31 6.43 5.92
N VAL A 4 6.00 6.57 6.07
CA VAL A 4 5.26 6.13 7.27
C VAL A 4 5.01 4.63 7.21
N ILE A 5 5.42 3.93 8.26
CA ILE A 5 5.17 2.49 8.41
C ILE A 5 4.61 2.16 9.79
N GLN A 6 3.85 1.07 9.85
CA GLN A 6 3.27 0.52 11.07
C GLN A 6 3.80 -0.89 11.29
N ASN A 7 4.49 -1.12 12.41
CA ASN A 7 4.92 -2.46 12.78
C ASN A 7 3.69 -3.25 13.27
N ILE A 8 3.35 -4.34 12.58
CA ILE A 8 2.16 -5.15 12.90
C ILE A 8 2.35 -5.92 14.20
N ARG A 9 3.58 -6.32 14.54
CA ARG A 9 3.85 -7.12 15.74
C ARG A 9 3.63 -6.34 17.04
N ASN A 10 4.17 -5.13 17.15
CA ASN A 10 4.12 -4.34 18.39
C ASN A 10 3.21 -3.12 18.31
N GLY A 11 2.61 -2.83 17.15
CA GLY A 11 1.73 -1.68 17.00
C GLY A 11 2.46 -0.34 17.01
N LYS A 12 3.80 -0.30 16.90
CA LYS A 12 4.55 0.96 16.79
C LYS A 12 4.51 1.52 15.37
N LEU A 13 4.00 2.75 15.24
CA LEU A 13 4.14 3.58 14.04
C LEU A 13 5.52 4.25 14.03
N SER A 14 6.11 4.40 12.86
CA SER A 14 7.36 5.14 12.70
C SER A 14 7.52 5.74 11.31
N VAL A 15 8.20 6.88 11.23
CA VAL A 15 8.73 7.41 9.97
C VAL A 15 10.12 6.81 9.74
N LYS A 16 10.31 6.18 8.57
CA LYS A 16 11.58 5.57 8.18
C LYS A 16 12.14 6.26 6.95
N GLU A 17 13.44 6.50 6.98
CA GLU A 17 14.19 6.83 5.77
C GLU A 17 14.47 5.54 5.00
N ILE A 18 14.06 5.51 3.73
CA ILE A 18 14.27 4.38 2.83
C ILE A 18 14.72 4.86 1.44
N PRO A 19 15.38 4.00 0.64
CA PRO A 19 15.69 4.31 -0.76
C PRO A 19 14.43 4.60 -1.57
N ASP A 20 14.52 5.55 -2.49
CA ASP A 20 13.44 5.85 -3.41
C ASP A 20 13.21 4.66 -4.36
N PRO A 21 11.96 4.26 -4.65
CA PRO A 21 11.68 3.02 -5.39
C PRO A 21 11.99 3.15 -6.88
N ILE A 22 12.33 2.05 -7.54
CA ILE A 22 12.50 2.00 -9.00
C ILE A 22 11.14 1.82 -9.67
N VAL A 23 10.96 2.51 -10.81
CA VAL A 23 9.76 2.38 -11.63
C VAL A 23 9.65 0.96 -12.22
N LYS A 24 8.46 0.38 -12.13
CA LYS A 24 8.17 -0.96 -12.68
C LYS A 24 7.41 -0.83 -14.00
N PRO A 25 7.44 -1.84 -14.89
CA PRO A 25 6.53 -1.91 -16.02
C PRO A 25 5.07 -1.71 -15.57
N GLY A 26 4.29 -0.96 -16.36
CA GLY A 26 2.90 -0.61 -16.06
C GLY A 26 2.69 0.34 -14.88
N HIS A 27 3.76 0.88 -14.29
CA HIS A 27 3.70 1.77 -13.13
C HIS A 27 4.25 3.17 -13.45
N VAL A 28 3.82 4.12 -12.63
CA VAL A 28 4.25 5.51 -12.63
C VAL A 28 5.02 5.77 -11.34
N LEU A 29 6.20 6.36 -11.47
CA LEU A 29 7.00 6.85 -10.34
C LEU A 29 6.65 8.31 -10.08
N ILE A 30 6.23 8.63 -8.87
CA ILE A 30 5.66 9.93 -8.51
C ILE A 30 6.40 10.48 -7.28
N ALA A 31 6.88 11.71 -7.35
CA ALA A 31 7.27 12.49 -6.19
C ALA A 31 6.00 13.09 -5.58
N ASN A 32 5.59 12.59 -4.41
CA ASN A 32 4.44 13.16 -3.71
C ASN A 32 4.75 14.59 -3.28
N ALA A 33 3.78 15.49 -3.47
CA ALA A 33 3.76 16.82 -2.85
C ALA A 33 2.90 16.80 -1.58
N PHE A 34 1.78 16.07 -1.63
CA PHE A 34 0.85 15.93 -0.53
C PHE A 34 0.25 14.53 -0.44
N SER A 35 -0.13 14.12 0.77
CA SER A 35 -0.99 12.95 0.99
C SER A 35 -1.93 13.18 2.16
N VAL A 36 -3.09 12.51 2.16
CA VAL A 36 -4.14 12.76 3.16
C VAL A 36 -4.26 11.57 4.10
N ILE A 37 -4.08 11.81 5.40
CA ILE A 37 -4.39 10.81 6.43
C ILE A 37 -5.90 10.74 6.60
N SER A 38 -6.45 9.55 6.36
CA SER A 38 -7.86 9.26 6.67
C SER A 38 -7.95 8.73 8.09
N ALA A 39 -8.19 9.65 9.03
CA ALA A 39 -8.09 9.36 10.46
C ALA A 39 -8.93 8.16 10.90
N GLY A 40 -10.12 7.94 10.33
CA GLY A 40 -10.97 6.80 10.65
C GLY A 40 -10.35 5.45 10.23
N THR A 41 -9.97 5.32 8.95
CA THR A 41 -9.39 4.08 8.41
C THR A 41 -8.05 3.75 9.07
N GLU A 42 -7.20 4.75 9.23
CA GLU A 42 -5.85 4.54 9.73
C GLU A 42 -5.82 4.30 11.24
N ARG A 43 -6.72 4.95 12.00
CA ARG A 43 -6.93 4.58 13.41
C ARG A 43 -7.36 3.13 13.56
N ALA A 44 -8.30 2.65 12.73
CA ALA A 44 -8.70 1.24 12.76
C ALA A 44 -7.53 0.29 12.46
N ALA A 45 -6.66 0.67 11.51
CA ALA A 45 -5.45 -0.08 11.19
C ALA A 45 -4.45 -0.12 12.36
N ILE A 46 -4.28 0.99 13.08
CA ILE A 46 -3.44 1.09 14.27
C ILE A 46 -4.03 0.28 15.44
N GLU A 47 -5.33 0.39 15.70
CA GLU A 47 -6.03 -0.37 16.75
C GLU A 47 -5.91 -1.89 16.52
N LEU A 48 -6.00 -2.34 15.26
CA LEU A 48 -5.75 -3.74 14.89
C LEU A 48 -4.29 -4.12 15.17
N ALA A 49 -3.32 -3.28 14.79
CA ALA A 49 -1.90 -3.54 14.98
C ALA A 49 -1.50 -3.63 16.48
N LYS A 50 -2.16 -2.88 17.36
CA LYS A 50 -1.91 -2.89 18.81
C LYS A 50 -2.52 -4.08 19.56
N LYS A 51 -3.43 -4.84 18.94
CA LYS A 51 -4.05 -6.00 19.61
C LYS A 51 -3.06 -7.14 19.85
N SER A 52 -3.34 -7.89 20.92
CA SER A 52 -2.66 -9.17 21.18
C SER A 52 -2.88 -10.15 20.02
N LEU A 53 -2.05 -11.19 19.92
CA LEU A 53 -2.19 -12.23 18.88
C LEU A 53 -3.59 -12.86 18.89
N LEU A 54 -4.13 -13.13 20.09
CA LEU A 54 -5.51 -13.60 20.28
C LEU A 54 -6.55 -12.58 19.78
N GLY A 55 -6.34 -11.30 20.06
CA GLY A 55 -7.21 -10.23 19.57
C GLY A 55 -7.19 -10.10 18.04
N LYS A 56 -6.01 -10.21 17.41
CA LYS A 56 -5.84 -10.22 15.95
C LYS A 56 -6.51 -11.44 15.32
N ALA A 57 -6.30 -12.62 15.90
CA ALA A 57 -6.92 -13.88 15.46
C ALA A 57 -8.45 -13.80 15.52
N LYS A 58 -9.02 -13.23 16.58
CA LYS A 58 -10.48 -13.05 16.72
C LYS A 58 -11.07 -12.13 15.65
N GLN A 59 -10.33 -11.10 15.23
CA GLN A 59 -10.78 -10.17 14.18
C GLN A 59 -10.57 -10.68 12.75
N ARG A 60 -9.67 -11.66 12.55
CA ARG A 60 -9.34 -12.22 11.24
C ARG A 60 -9.48 -13.76 11.26
N PRO A 61 -10.69 -14.30 11.44
CA PRO A 61 -10.91 -15.75 11.52
C PRO A 61 -10.52 -16.47 10.23
N ASP A 62 -10.57 -15.79 9.08
CA ASP A 62 -10.08 -16.24 7.79
C ASP A 62 -8.56 -16.53 7.81
N GLN A 63 -7.77 -15.64 8.42
CA GLN A 63 -6.33 -15.83 8.55
C GLN A 63 -5.99 -16.98 9.50
N VAL A 64 -6.79 -17.18 10.56
CA VAL A 64 -6.63 -18.32 11.48
C VAL A 64 -6.82 -19.64 10.73
N ARG A 65 -7.85 -19.74 9.88
CA ARG A 65 -8.08 -20.94 9.05
C ARG A 65 -6.88 -21.22 8.13
N ARG A 66 -6.36 -20.19 7.45
CA ARG A 66 -5.14 -20.31 6.63
C ARG A 66 -3.92 -20.79 7.42
N VAL A 67 -3.76 -20.34 8.66
CA VAL A 67 -2.67 -20.80 9.54
C VAL A 67 -2.85 -22.28 9.91
N LEU A 68 -4.06 -22.72 10.23
CA LEU A 68 -4.36 -24.12 10.53
C LEU A 68 -4.10 -25.04 9.32
N GLU A 69 -4.49 -24.60 8.13
CA GLU A 69 -4.19 -25.32 6.87
C GLU A 69 -2.68 -25.45 6.64
N LYS A 70 -1.92 -24.37 6.87
CA LYS A 70 -0.46 -24.41 6.76
C LYS A 70 0.19 -25.30 7.82
N LEU A 71 -0.30 -25.28 9.06
CA LEU A 71 0.19 -26.19 10.10
C LEU A 71 0.05 -27.65 9.69
N LYS A 72 -1.07 -28.00 9.03
CA LYS A 72 -1.31 -29.35 8.51
C LYS A 72 -0.36 -29.72 7.36
N ASN A 73 -0.08 -28.79 6.46
CA ASN A 73 0.68 -29.07 5.23
C ASN A 73 2.19 -28.92 5.38
N GLU A 74 2.66 -27.99 6.19
CA GLU A 74 4.06 -27.55 6.25
C GLU A 74 4.72 -27.80 7.61
N GLY A 75 3.94 -28.23 8.61
CA GLY A 75 4.38 -28.50 9.97
C GLY A 75 4.45 -27.27 10.87
N ILE A 76 4.60 -27.52 12.17
CA ILE A 76 4.49 -26.51 13.24
C ILE A 76 5.59 -25.45 13.15
N LEU A 77 6.86 -25.87 13.10
CA LEU A 77 8.01 -24.97 13.15
C LEU A 77 8.07 -24.01 11.95
N ASN A 78 7.79 -24.51 10.75
CA ASN A 78 7.77 -23.72 9.53
C ASN A 78 6.63 -22.70 9.54
N THR A 79 5.44 -23.13 9.97
CA THR A 79 4.28 -22.24 10.03
C THR A 79 4.46 -21.13 11.06
N ILE A 80 4.98 -21.44 12.26
CA ILE A 80 5.29 -20.42 13.27
C ILE A 80 6.29 -19.41 12.74
N SER A 81 7.35 -19.87 12.05
CA SER A 81 8.37 -19.00 11.47
C SER A 81 7.79 -18.06 10.41
N GLN A 82 6.90 -18.56 9.53
CA GLN A 82 6.22 -17.74 8.53
C GLN A 82 5.24 -16.74 9.13
N VAL A 83 4.46 -17.14 10.15
CA VAL A 83 3.55 -16.24 10.85
C VAL A 83 4.35 -15.12 11.51
N ARG A 84 5.46 -15.46 12.18
CA ARG A 84 6.34 -14.48 12.81
C ARG A 84 6.92 -13.50 11.79
N GLU A 85 7.40 -13.99 10.65
CA GLU A 85 7.93 -13.12 9.60
C GLU A 85 6.87 -12.20 8.99
N ARG A 86 5.64 -12.71 8.79
CA ARG A 86 4.52 -11.89 8.30
C ARG A 86 4.06 -10.83 9.31
N LEU A 87 4.21 -11.08 10.60
CA LEU A 87 3.95 -10.09 11.65
C LEU A 87 5.09 -9.08 11.83
N ASP A 88 6.33 -9.48 11.52
CA ASP A 88 7.50 -8.59 11.52
C ASP A 88 7.52 -7.70 10.26
N GLU A 89 6.80 -8.07 9.19
CA GLU A 89 6.62 -7.25 8.00
C GLU A 89 5.79 -5.98 8.33
N PRO A 90 6.26 -4.79 7.93
CA PRO A 90 5.59 -3.54 8.21
C PRO A 90 4.38 -3.42 7.30
N MET A 91 3.37 -2.77 7.83
CA MET A 91 2.28 -2.25 7.02
C MET A 91 2.67 -0.85 6.57
N THR A 92 2.57 -0.58 5.27
CA THR A 92 2.68 0.78 4.72
C THR A 92 1.40 1.54 5.04
N MET A 93 1.52 2.80 5.46
CA MET A 93 0.37 3.67 5.74
C MET A 93 0.07 4.57 4.54
N GLY A 94 -1.17 5.07 4.45
CA GLY A 94 -1.64 5.95 3.38
C GLY A 94 -2.09 5.23 2.11
N TYR A 95 -3.01 5.89 1.39
CA TYR A 95 -3.61 5.37 0.15
C TYR A 95 -4.22 6.49 -0.73
N SER A 96 -3.85 7.75 -0.48
CA SER A 96 -4.37 8.91 -1.22
C SER A 96 -3.31 10.01 -1.22
N SER A 97 -2.71 10.26 -2.37
CA SER A 97 -1.65 11.26 -2.53
C SER A 97 -1.75 11.98 -3.87
N ALA A 98 -1.06 13.11 -3.98
CA ALA A 98 -0.86 13.81 -5.24
C ALA A 98 0.55 14.41 -5.32
N GLY A 99 1.05 14.53 -6.54
CA GLY A 99 2.43 14.89 -6.79
C GLY A 99 2.76 15.01 -8.27
N VAL A 100 4.04 14.85 -8.58
CA VAL A 100 4.59 15.03 -9.93
C VAL A 100 5.22 13.72 -10.41
N VAL A 101 4.95 13.34 -11.65
CA VAL A 101 5.55 12.16 -12.28
C VAL A 101 7.05 12.39 -12.48
N LEU A 102 7.87 11.47 -11.99
CA LEU A 102 9.32 11.43 -12.19
C LEU A 102 9.70 10.53 -13.36
N ALA A 103 9.03 9.38 -13.50
CA ALA A 103 9.31 8.40 -14.54
C ALA A 103 8.10 7.51 -14.82
N CYS A 104 8.03 6.96 -16.02
CA CYS A 104 7.02 5.99 -16.43
C CYS A 104 7.72 4.68 -16.80
N GLY A 105 7.19 3.56 -16.32
CA GLY A 105 7.70 2.25 -16.70
C GLY A 105 7.16 1.79 -18.04
N ASP A 106 7.76 0.73 -18.58
CA ASP A 106 7.36 0.15 -19.86
C ASP A 106 5.86 -0.16 -19.91
N GLY A 107 5.20 0.18 -21.02
CA GLY A 107 3.76 -0.03 -21.21
C GLY A 107 2.85 1.07 -20.64
N VAL A 108 3.43 2.14 -20.08
CA VAL A 108 2.71 3.35 -19.69
C VAL A 108 2.88 4.42 -20.78
N GLN A 109 1.77 4.87 -21.35
CA GLN A 109 1.76 5.88 -22.43
C GLN A 109 0.92 7.12 -22.06
N GLU A 110 0.10 6.99 -21.03
CA GLU A 110 -0.89 7.97 -20.62
C GLU A 110 -0.25 9.13 -19.82
N PHE A 111 0.93 8.91 -19.25
CA PHE A 111 1.66 9.85 -18.39
C PHE A 111 3.06 10.13 -18.95
N LYS A 112 3.64 11.28 -18.56
CA LYS A 112 5.05 11.62 -18.81
C LYS A 112 5.67 12.34 -17.60
N PRO A 113 7.00 12.33 -17.46
CA PRO A 113 7.69 13.14 -16.44
C PRO A 113 7.24 14.61 -16.46
N GLY A 114 7.03 15.18 -15.28
CA GLY A 114 6.50 16.53 -15.09
C GLY A 114 4.97 16.63 -15.03
N ASP A 115 4.23 15.60 -15.43
CA ASP A 115 2.77 15.60 -15.26
C ASP A 115 2.40 15.65 -13.76
N ARG A 116 1.41 16.47 -13.41
CA ARG A 116 0.80 16.48 -12.08
C ARG A 116 -0.23 15.36 -12.00
N VAL A 117 -0.17 14.54 -10.96
CA VAL A 117 -1.03 13.35 -10.81
C VAL A 117 -1.54 13.19 -9.38
N ALA A 118 -2.78 12.71 -9.25
CA ALA A 118 -3.30 12.12 -8.03
C ALA A 118 -3.19 10.59 -8.13
N SER A 119 -2.95 9.91 -7.01
CA SER A 119 -2.70 8.47 -7.01
C SER A 119 -3.10 7.78 -5.71
N ASN A 120 -3.35 6.46 -5.80
CA ASN A 120 -3.42 5.59 -4.62
C ASN A 120 -1.99 5.24 -4.13
N GLY A 121 -1.25 6.28 -3.74
CA GLY A 121 0.09 6.18 -3.20
C GLY A 121 0.09 6.14 -1.67
N PRO A 122 1.03 5.40 -1.04
CA PRO A 122 1.23 5.45 0.40
C PRO A 122 1.81 6.79 0.86
N HIS A 123 1.83 7.01 2.17
CA HIS A 123 2.50 8.13 2.82
C HIS A 123 4.03 7.97 2.71
N ALA A 124 4.59 8.29 1.54
CA ALA A 124 6.01 8.26 1.24
C ALA A 124 6.39 9.43 0.31
N GLY A 125 7.63 9.88 0.37
CA GLY A 125 8.11 10.97 -0.50
C GLY A 125 8.08 10.63 -1.99
N VAL A 126 8.40 9.38 -2.35
CA VAL A 126 8.33 8.88 -3.72
C VAL A 126 7.55 7.56 -3.74
N VAL A 127 6.60 7.43 -4.66
CA VAL A 127 5.74 6.25 -4.78
C VAL A 127 5.80 5.68 -6.19
N CYS A 128 5.73 4.35 -6.31
CA CYS A 128 5.64 3.64 -7.59
C CYS A 128 4.27 2.95 -7.65
N VAL A 129 3.34 3.53 -8.41
CA VAL A 129 1.92 3.18 -8.39
C VAL A 129 1.49 2.66 -9.77
N PRO A 130 0.65 1.62 -9.87
CA PRO A 130 0.13 1.16 -11.16
C PRO A 130 -0.61 2.26 -11.91
N LYS A 131 -0.54 2.25 -13.25
CA LYS A 131 -1.09 3.33 -14.09
C LYS A 131 -2.59 3.59 -13.90
N HIS A 132 -3.40 2.55 -13.65
CA HIS A 132 -4.85 2.69 -13.42
C HIS A 132 -5.21 3.24 -12.04
N LEU A 133 -4.24 3.28 -11.12
CA LEU A 133 -4.37 3.90 -9.81
C LEU A 133 -3.78 5.31 -9.78
N CYS A 134 -3.57 5.91 -10.95
CA CYS A 134 -3.11 7.28 -11.15
C CYS A 134 -4.08 8.03 -12.08
N VAL A 135 -4.21 9.34 -11.90
CA VAL A 135 -4.98 10.22 -12.78
C VAL A 135 -4.31 11.59 -12.88
N LYS A 136 -4.38 12.26 -14.04
CA LYS A 136 -3.79 13.59 -14.20
C LYS A 136 -4.61 14.64 -13.48
N VAL A 137 -3.93 15.55 -12.79
CA VAL A 137 -4.54 16.70 -12.11
C VAL A 137 -4.76 17.82 -13.14
N PRO A 138 -6.02 18.18 -13.46
CA PRO A 138 -6.34 19.23 -14.42
C PRO A 138 -5.73 20.58 -14.03
N GLU A 139 -5.42 21.41 -15.03
CA GLU A 139 -5.00 22.79 -14.79
C GLU A 139 -6.02 23.52 -13.90
N GLY A 140 -5.53 24.37 -12.99
CA GLY A 140 -6.38 25.07 -12.02
C GLY A 140 -6.68 24.31 -10.73
N VAL A 141 -6.45 22.99 -10.67
CA VAL A 141 -6.55 22.22 -9.41
C VAL A 141 -5.18 22.17 -8.72
N ASP A 142 -5.15 22.55 -7.44
CA ASP A 142 -3.98 22.48 -6.55
C ASP A 142 -3.71 21.04 -6.07
N LEU A 143 -2.45 20.74 -5.75
CA LEU A 143 -2.04 19.38 -5.40
C LEU A 143 -2.53 18.94 -4.01
N ASP A 144 -2.76 19.87 -3.08
CA ASP A 144 -3.32 19.57 -1.78
C ASP A 144 -4.80 19.15 -1.87
N SER A 145 -5.61 19.84 -2.67
CA SER A 145 -6.97 19.39 -3.01
C SER A 145 -6.95 18.08 -3.80
N ALA A 146 -6.05 17.96 -4.79
CA ALA A 146 -5.95 16.74 -5.58
C ALA A 146 -5.55 15.51 -4.74
N ALA A 147 -4.86 15.68 -3.61
CA ALA A 147 -4.51 14.57 -2.71
C ALA A 147 -5.74 13.88 -2.09
N PHE A 148 -6.92 14.50 -2.13
CA PHE A 148 -8.19 13.90 -1.70
C PHE A 148 -8.86 13.03 -2.77
N THR A 149 -8.33 12.96 -3.99
CA THR A 149 -9.01 12.33 -5.14
C THR A 149 -9.45 10.89 -4.87
N VAL A 150 -8.58 10.05 -4.28
CA VAL A 150 -8.94 8.65 -3.96
C VAL A 150 -10.04 8.61 -2.91
N LEU A 151 -9.94 9.42 -1.86
CA LEU A 151 -10.98 9.50 -0.82
C LEU A 151 -12.32 10.01 -1.38
N GLY A 152 -12.28 11.02 -2.24
CA GLY A 152 -13.44 11.54 -2.95
C GLY A 152 -14.08 10.48 -3.85
N SER A 153 -13.26 9.62 -4.48
CA SER A 153 -13.77 8.54 -5.33
C SER A 153 -14.49 7.44 -4.53
N ILE A 154 -14.13 7.22 -3.27
CA ILE A 154 -14.86 6.32 -2.35
C ILE A 154 -16.24 6.88 -2.04
N ALA A 155 -16.33 8.18 -1.72
CA ALA A 155 -17.60 8.86 -1.49
C ALA A 155 -18.48 8.87 -2.75
N LEU A 156 -17.88 9.19 -3.90
CA LEU A 156 -18.58 9.24 -5.19
C LEU A 156 -19.13 7.87 -5.61
N GLN A 157 -18.41 6.78 -5.35
CA GLN A 157 -18.92 5.44 -5.60
C GLN A 157 -20.18 5.15 -4.77
N GLY A 158 -20.21 5.57 -3.50
CA GLY A 158 -21.40 5.52 -2.67
C GLY A 158 -22.57 6.27 -3.32
N VAL A 159 -22.35 7.53 -3.69
CA VAL A 159 -23.35 8.38 -4.35
C VAL A 159 -23.91 7.73 -5.63
N ARG A 160 -23.05 7.14 -6.45
CA ARG A 160 -23.45 6.45 -7.69
C ARG A 160 -24.35 5.25 -7.43
N LEU A 161 -24.12 4.49 -6.37
CA LEU A 161 -24.96 3.33 -6.01
C LEU A 161 -26.36 3.72 -5.54
N ALA A 162 -26.57 4.96 -5.10
CA ALA A 162 -27.90 5.44 -4.75
C ALA A 162 -28.78 5.70 -5.99
N HIS A 163 -28.19 5.91 -7.18
CA HIS A 163 -28.84 6.39 -8.41
C HIS A 163 -29.78 7.58 -8.18
N LEU A 164 -29.32 8.55 -7.40
CA LEU A 164 -30.08 9.78 -7.18
C LEU A 164 -30.13 10.65 -8.45
N GLY A 165 -31.19 11.43 -8.58
CA GLY A 165 -31.39 12.47 -9.58
C GLY A 165 -31.32 13.89 -9.00
N LEU A 166 -31.40 14.89 -9.88
CA LEU A 166 -31.46 16.30 -9.50
C LEU A 166 -32.69 16.58 -8.63
N GLY A 167 -32.50 17.28 -7.51
CA GLY A 167 -33.58 17.68 -6.59
C GLY A 167 -34.05 16.60 -5.61
N GLU A 168 -33.55 15.37 -5.71
CA GLU A 168 -33.86 14.30 -4.75
C GLU A 168 -33.19 14.52 -3.40
N THR A 169 -33.73 13.87 -2.37
CA THR A 169 -33.34 14.04 -0.97
C THR A 169 -32.39 12.93 -0.50
N ALA A 170 -31.30 13.33 0.14
CA ALA A 170 -30.30 12.43 0.69
C ALA A 170 -30.10 12.69 2.19
N PHE A 171 -29.93 11.61 2.96
CA PHE A 171 -29.55 11.68 4.37
C PHE A 171 -28.20 11.02 4.60
N VAL A 172 -27.25 11.72 5.22
CA VAL A 172 -25.90 11.18 5.51
C VAL A 172 -25.74 10.94 7.01
N ILE A 173 -25.50 9.69 7.39
CA ILE A 173 -25.28 9.24 8.77
C ILE A 173 -23.78 9.03 9.01
N GLY A 174 -23.18 9.90 9.82
CA GLY A 174 -21.75 9.94 10.13
C GLY A 174 -21.02 10.95 9.24
N LEU A 175 -20.57 12.06 9.82
CA LEU A 175 -19.90 13.20 9.19
C LEU A 175 -18.38 13.22 9.43
N GLY A 176 -17.77 12.03 9.51
CA GLY A 176 -16.33 11.89 9.32
C GLY A 176 -15.90 12.28 7.89
N LEU A 177 -14.63 12.09 7.54
CA LEU A 177 -14.09 12.57 6.26
C LEU A 177 -14.90 12.08 5.04
N ILE A 178 -15.22 10.78 4.97
CA ILE A 178 -16.04 10.23 3.88
C ILE A 178 -17.46 10.79 3.88
N GLY A 179 -18.06 11.05 5.06
CA GLY A 179 -19.37 11.67 5.17
C GLY A 179 -19.39 13.10 4.64
N GLN A 180 -18.38 13.90 4.99
CA GLN A 180 -18.24 15.28 4.48
C GLN A 180 -17.99 15.31 2.96
N LEU A 181 -17.19 14.38 2.44
CA LEU A 181 -17.00 14.22 0.99
C LEU A 181 -18.30 13.80 0.30
N THR A 182 -19.08 12.90 0.91
CA THR A 182 -20.38 12.45 0.39
C THR A 182 -21.37 13.62 0.33
N VAL A 183 -21.43 14.42 1.39
CA VAL A 183 -22.18 15.69 1.44
C VAL A 183 -21.80 16.59 0.26
N ALA A 184 -20.51 16.86 0.08
CA ALA A 184 -20.03 17.76 -0.96
C ALA A 184 -20.40 17.25 -2.38
N MET A 185 -20.29 15.94 -2.62
CA MET A 185 -20.68 15.31 -3.89
C MET A 185 -22.19 15.39 -4.15
N LEU A 186 -23.01 15.11 -3.15
CA LEU A 186 -24.47 15.19 -3.26
C LEU A 186 -24.94 16.63 -3.54
N ARG A 187 -24.28 17.61 -2.91
CA ARG A 187 -24.52 19.03 -3.18
C ARG A 187 -24.12 19.41 -4.61
N ALA A 188 -22.96 18.97 -5.07
CA ALA A 188 -22.53 19.18 -6.46
C ALA A 188 -23.49 18.54 -7.48
N GLN A 189 -24.11 17.40 -7.14
CA GLN A 189 -25.13 16.73 -7.94
C GLN A 189 -26.49 17.45 -7.93
N GLY A 190 -26.71 18.45 -7.06
CA GLY A 190 -27.97 19.18 -6.96
C GLY A 190 -29.02 18.48 -6.10
N CYS A 191 -28.62 17.57 -5.20
CA CYS A 191 -29.51 16.95 -4.23
C CYS A 191 -29.78 17.88 -3.03
N ARG A 192 -30.93 17.68 -2.40
CA ARG A 192 -31.26 18.22 -1.08
C ARG A 192 -30.65 17.31 -0.03
N VAL A 193 -29.74 17.83 0.80
CA VAL A 193 -28.96 17.00 1.72
C VAL A 193 -29.30 17.36 3.15
N PHE A 194 -29.53 16.33 3.96
CA PHE A 194 -29.62 16.38 5.41
C PHE A 194 -28.53 15.47 5.99
N ALA A 195 -28.06 15.73 7.21
CA ALA A 195 -27.02 14.89 7.80
C ALA A 195 -27.05 14.81 9.32
N THR A 196 -26.37 13.81 9.88
CA THR A 196 -26.23 13.64 11.32
C THR A 196 -24.86 13.04 11.69
N ASP A 197 -24.32 13.49 12.81
CA ASP A 197 -23.16 12.90 13.49
C ASP A 197 -23.23 13.25 14.98
N LEU A 198 -22.78 12.34 15.83
CA LEU A 198 -22.73 12.54 17.29
C LEU A 198 -21.94 13.81 17.67
N ASP A 199 -20.99 14.20 16.83
CA ASP A 199 -20.18 15.40 16.98
C ASP A 199 -20.86 16.62 16.33
N GLY A 200 -21.30 17.55 17.17
CA GLY A 200 -21.93 18.80 16.74
C GLY A 200 -21.01 19.72 15.91
N ASP A 201 -19.69 19.64 16.07
CA ASP A 201 -18.75 20.42 15.24
C ASP A 201 -18.72 19.91 13.80
N LYS A 202 -18.81 18.59 13.60
CA LYS A 202 -18.91 18.01 12.25
C LYS A 202 -20.24 18.36 11.58
N CYS A 203 -21.32 18.42 12.36
CA CYS A 203 -22.61 18.91 11.88
C CYS A 203 -22.52 20.38 11.43
N ARG A 204 -21.91 21.25 12.24
CA ARG A 204 -21.65 22.66 11.86
C ARG A 204 -20.84 22.78 10.59
N LEU A 205 -19.80 21.95 10.43
CA LEU A 205 -19.01 21.91 9.20
C LEU A 205 -19.86 21.47 7.99
N ALA A 206 -20.69 20.44 8.13
CA ALA A 206 -21.57 19.99 7.04
C ALA A 206 -22.55 21.08 6.59
N VAL A 207 -23.10 21.86 7.53
CA VAL A 207 -23.94 23.04 7.19
C VAL A 207 -23.12 24.07 6.40
N LYS A 208 -21.87 24.36 6.79
CA LYS A 208 -20.98 25.25 6.01
C LYS A 208 -20.68 24.70 4.61
N MET A 209 -20.64 23.38 4.46
CA MET A 209 -20.49 22.69 3.17
C MET A 209 -21.80 22.67 2.34
N GLY A 210 -22.88 23.28 2.84
CA GLY A 210 -24.11 23.52 2.09
C GLY A 210 -25.24 22.51 2.31
N VAL A 211 -25.16 21.65 3.34
CA VAL A 211 -26.29 20.82 3.78
C VAL A 211 -27.44 21.70 4.26
N GLU A 212 -28.69 21.32 3.99
CA GLU A 212 -29.87 22.09 4.44
C GLU A 212 -29.99 22.08 5.97
N GLU A 213 -29.80 20.92 6.59
CA GLU A 213 -29.75 20.79 8.05
C GLU A 213 -28.85 19.63 8.48
N ALA A 214 -28.01 19.85 9.50
CA ALA A 214 -27.25 18.79 10.14
C ALA A 214 -27.19 18.95 11.66
N LYS A 215 -27.43 17.86 12.41
CA LYS A 215 -27.36 17.84 13.88
C LYS A 215 -27.19 16.42 14.47
N PRO A 216 -26.73 16.29 15.73
CA PRO A 216 -26.52 14.98 16.36
C PRO A 216 -27.76 14.12 16.57
N ASP A 217 -28.90 14.74 16.91
CA ASP A 217 -30.13 14.01 17.27
C ASP A 217 -31.22 14.22 16.22
N PHE A 218 -30.94 13.83 14.98
CA PHE A 218 -31.90 14.00 13.89
C PHE A 218 -33.06 13.01 14.03
N GLY A 219 -34.27 13.52 14.31
CA GLY A 219 -35.46 12.69 14.51
C GLY A 219 -36.08 12.21 13.20
N THR A 220 -36.66 11.01 13.21
CA THR A 220 -37.33 10.41 12.03
C THR A 220 -38.53 11.22 11.55
N LYS A 221 -39.36 11.70 12.48
CA LYS A 221 -40.52 12.55 12.18
C LYS A 221 -40.10 13.87 11.52
N GLU A 222 -39.08 14.50 12.08
CA GLU A 222 -38.56 15.76 11.57
C GLU A 222 -37.97 15.62 10.17
N LEU A 223 -37.17 14.57 9.94
CA LEU A 223 -36.64 14.30 8.60
C LEU A 223 -37.76 13.96 7.61
N SER A 224 -38.81 13.27 8.06
CA SER A 224 -40.03 13.06 7.26
C SER A 224 -40.67 14.40 6.88
N ASP A 225 -40.83 15.33 7.82
CA ASP A 225 -41.42 16.66 7.54
C ASP A 225 -40.56 17.47 6.53
N LEU A 226 -39.24 17.48 6.70
CA LEU A 226 -38.28 18.12 5.78
C LEU A 226 -38.22 17.49 4.38
N SER A 227 -38.55 16.20 4.30
CA SER A 227 -38.72 15.42 3.06
C SER A 227 -40.18 15.34 2.59
N ARG A 228 -41.03 16.31 3.00
CA ARG A 228 -42.42 16.46 2.53
C ARG A 228 -43.30 15.24 2.85
N GLY A 229 -43.09 14.63 4.01
CA GLY A 229 -43.85 13.51 4.55
C GLY A 229 -43.53 12.13 3.95
N SER A 230 -42.54 12.04 3.05
CA SER A 230 -42.25 10.80 2.32
C SER A 230 -41.08 9.99 2.89
N GLY A 231 -40.20 10.62 3.68
CA GLY A 231 -38.85 10.11 3.97
C GLY A 231 -37.88 10.46 2.85
N VAL A 232 -36.60 10.16 3.04
CA VAL A 232 -35.55 10.51 2.07
C VAL A 232 -35.40 9.47 0.95
N ASP A 233 -35.02 9.93 -0.24
CA ASP A 233 -34.83 9.06 -1.42
C ASP A 233 -33.68 8.08 -1.23
N ALA A 234 -32.58 8.55 -0.63
CA ALA A 234 -31.48 7.69 -0.23
C ALA A 234 -30.85 8.06 1.12
N VAL A 235 -30.35 7.05 1.83
CA VAL A 235 -29.56 7.19 3.05
C VAL A 235 -28.15 6.66 2.81
N PHE A 236 -27.15 7.41 3.23
CA PHE A 236 -25.73 7.03 3.17
C PHE A 236 -25.22 6.79 4.59
N ILE A 237 -24.74 5.58 4.86
CA ILE A 237 -24.11 5.26 6.14
C ILE A 237 -22.60 5.33 5.96
N THR A 238 -22.01 6.40 6.47
CA THR A 238 -20.56 6.70 6.41
C THR A 238 -19.89 6.63 7.79
N ALA A 239 -20.66 6.30 8.83
CA ALA A 239 -20.16 6.00 10.17
C ALA A 239 -19.32 4.71 10.23
N SER A 240 -18.47 4.60 11.24
CA SER A 240 -17.72 3.39 11.58
C SER A 240 -18.06 2.99 13.01
N THR A 241 -18.87 1.95 13.21
CA THR A 241 -19.31 1.52 14.54
C THR A 241 -19.77 0.07 14.56
N LYS A 242 -19.69 -0.58 15.73
CA LYS A 242 -20.27 -1.92 15.93
C LYS A 242 -21.77 -1.88 16.21
N SER A 243 -22.31 -0.70 16.51
CA SER A 243 -23.74 -0.51 16.76
C SER A 243 -24.55 -0.77 15.49
N ASN A 244 -25.80 -1.24 15.67
CA ASN A 244 -26.77 -1.38 14.59
C ASN A 244 -27.62 -0.12 14.38
N GLU A 245 -27.51 0.87 15.29
CA GLU A 245 -28.31 2.10 15.27
C GLU A 245 -28.26 2.85 13.91
N PRO A 246 -27.12 2.96 13.19
CA PRO A 246 -27.12 3.62 11.89
C PRO A 246 -28.01 2.92 10.84
N ILE A 247 -28.08 1.58 10.88
CA ILE A 247 -28.94 0.80 9.98
C ILE A 247 -30.41 0.97 10.36
N GLU A 248 -30.71 0.96 11.66
CA GLU A 248 -32.08 1.14 12.16
C GLU A 248 -32.61 2.52 11.77
N LEU A 249 -31.81 3.57 12.03
CA LEU A 249 -32.14 4.94 11.63
C LEU A 249 -32.29 5.05 10.10
N ALA A 250 -31.42 4.44 9.32
CA ALA A 250 -31.54 4.43 7.86
C ALA A 250 -32.85 3.76 7.39
N ALA A 251 -33.21 2.62 8.00
CA ALA A 251 -34.44 1.90 7.67
C ALA A 251 -35.70 2.71 8.03
N GLU A 252 -35.66 3.50 9.09
CA GLU A 252 -36.77 4.35 9.54
C GLU A 252 -36.92 5.62 8.70
N THR A 253 -35.82 6.21 8.23
CA THR A 253 -35.79 7.49 7.53
C THR A 253 -35.96 7.38 6.01
N VAL A 254 -35.53 6.26 5.41
CA VAL A 254 -35.67 6.04 3.96
C VAL A 254 -37.15 5.95 3.56
N ARG A 255 -37.51 6.50 2.40
CA ARG A 255 -38.87 6.37 1.86
C ARG A 255 -39.19 4.94 1.39
N LYS A 256 -40.46 4.68 1.07
CA LYS A 256 -40.83 3.46 0.33
C LYS A 256 -40.12 3.44 -1.03
N LYS A 257 -39.55 2.29 -1.41
CA LYS A 257 -38.71 2.08 -2.59
C LYS A 257 -37.50 3.03 -2.66
N GLY A 258 -37.03 3.51 -1.51
CA GLY A 258 -35.78 4.27 -1.41
C GLY A 258 -34.59 3.33 -1.17
N ARG A 259 -33.40 3.92 -1.06
CA ARG A 259 -32.15 3.15 -0.97
C ARG A 259 -31.32 3.48 0.24
N VAL A 260 -30.64 2.47 0.76
CA VAL A 260 -29.65 2.62 1.82
C VAL A 260 -28.30 2.13 1.29
N VAL A 261 -27.31 3.01 1.28
CA VAL A 261 -25.94 2.73 0.83
C VAL A 261 -25.01 2.71 2.03
N ALA A 262 -24.47 1.54 2.36
CA ALA A 262 -23.43 1.41 3.37
C ALA A 262 -22.05 1.65 2.74
N VAL A 263 -21.37 2.71 3.17
CA VAL A 263 -20.00 3.06 2.75
C VAL A 263 -19.01 2.84 3.89
N GLY A 264 -19.43 3.14 5.13
CA GLY A 264 -18.64 2.92 6.33
C GLY A 264 -18.72 1.48 6.86
N ASP A 265 -17.92 1.20 7.89
CA ASP A 265 -17.85 -0.12 8.55
C ASP A 265 -18.87 -0.18 9.69
N VAL A 266 -20.06 -0.70 9.40
CA VAL A 266 -21.17 -0.86 10.35
C VAL A 266 -21.67 -2.30 10.44
N SER A 267 -22.32 -2.63 11.55
CA SER A 267 -23.04 -3.90 11.69
C SER A 267 -24.14 -3.99 10.63
N LEU A 268 -24.32 -5.16 9.99
CA LEU A 268 -25.25 -5.38 8.88
C LEU A 268 -26.53 -6.14 9.29
N ASN A 269 -26.99 -6.00 10.53
CA ASN A 269 -28.20 -6.69 10.99
C ASN A 269 -29.45 -5.92 10.53
N LEU A 270 -29.91 -6.21 9.31
CA LEU A 270 -31.02 -5.51 8.68
C LEU A 270 -32.35 -5.77 9.42
N PRO A 271 -33.05 -4.73 9.93
CA PRO A 271 -34.37 -4.91 10.53
C PRO A 271 -35.40 -5.27 9.45
N ARG A 272 -35.85 -6.53 9.44
CA ARG A 272 -36.73 -7.07 8.39
C ARG A 272 -38.00 -6.24 8.18
N ARG A 273 -38.67 -5.82 9.26
CA ARG A 273 -39.98 -5.14 9.18
C ARG A 273 -39.93 -3.85 8.35
N PRO A 274 -39.11 -2.83 8.68
CA PRO A 274 -39.07 -1.58 7.91
C PRO A 274 -38.62 -1.81 6.46
N PHE A 275 -37.58 -2.62 6.22
CA PHE A 275 -37.11 -2.91 4.85
C PHE A 275 -38.19 -3.61 4.01
N TYR A 276 -38.89 -4.59 4.58
CA TYR A 276 -39.97 -5.32 3.90
C TYR A 276 -41.15 -4.41 3.56
N PHE A 277 -41.69 -3.65 4.53
CA PHE A 277 -42.86 -2.80 4.31
C PHE A 277 -42.58 -1.62 3.37
N LYS A 278 -41.33 -1.17 3.30
CA LYS A 278 -40.92 -0.10 2.41
C LYS A 278 -40.44 -0.61 1.05
N GLU A 279 -40.20 -1.90 0.87
CA GLU A 279 -39.45 -2.43 -0.28
C GLU A 279 -38.15 -1.64 -0.50
N ALA A 280 -37.44 -1.33 0.59
CA ALA A 280 -36.22 -0.54 0.53
C ALA A 280 -35.05 -1.41 0.04
N GLU A 281 -34.20 -0.83 -0.82
CA GLU A 281 -32.99 -1.50 -1.28
C GLU A 281 -31.82 -1.21 -0.35
N PHE A 282 -30.96 -2.19 -0.12
CA PHE A 282 -29.74 -2.05 0.65
C PHE A 282 -28.54 -2.48 -0.21
N VAL A 283 -27.50 -1.65 -0.27
CA VAL A 283 -26.29 -1.94 -1.04
C VAL A 283 -25.05 -1.55 -0.24
N VAL A 284 -23.99 -2.36 -0.35
CA VAL A 284 -22.69 -2.10 0.26
C VAL A 284 -21.75 -1.58 -0.81
N SER A 285 -21.15 -0.42 -0.57
CA SER A 285 -20.17 0.18 -1.47
C SER A 285 -18.81 -0.51 -1.33
N CYS A 286 -18.23 -0.95 -2.46
CA CYS A 286 -16.88 -1.49 -2.48
C CYS A 286 -15.87 -0.38 -2.84
N SER A 287 -15.35 0.31 -1.82
CA SER A 287 -14.30 1.31 -1.96
C SER A 287 -14.63 2.35 -3.06
N TYR A 288 -13.71 2.64 -3.99
CA TYR A 288 -13.91 3.55 -5.12
C TYR A 288 -14.37 2.86 -6.42
N GLY A 289 -14.96 1.65 -6.32
CA GLY A 289 -15.78 1.04 -7.37
C GLY A 289 -15.12 -0.07 -8.19
N PRO A 290 -15.69 -0.38 -9.38
CA PRO A 290 -15.20 -1.43 -10.28
C PRO A 290 -13.72 -1.28 -10.64
N GLY A 291 -12.97 -2.39 -10.58
CA GLY A 291 -11.51 -2.44 -10.65
C GLY A 291 -10.88 -2.79 -9.30
N ARG A 292 -11.52 -2.39 -8.20
CA ARG A 292 -10.97 -2.64 -6.87
C ARG A 292 -10.88 -4.13 -6.58
N TYR A 293 -9.70 -4.58 -6.13
CA TYR A 293 -9.41 -6.00 -5.86
C TYR A 293 -9.39 -6.90 -7.10
N ASP A 294 -9.39 -6.33 -8.31
CA ASP A 294 -9.16 -7.04 -9.56
C ASP A 294 -7.70 -6.83 -9.99
N ALA A 295 -6.89 -7.89 -9.91
CA ALA A 295 -5.48 -7.83 -10.27
C ALA A 295 -5.25 -7.60 -11.78
N GLU A 296 -6.19 -7.97 -12.65
CA GLU A 296 -6.07 -7.64 -14.08
C GLU A 296 -6.14 -6.12 -14.29
N TYR A 297 -7.02 -5.46 -13.53
CA TYR A 297 -7.19 -4.01 -13.62
C TYR A 297 -6.09 -3.24 -12.86
N GLU A 298 -5.91 -3.52 -11.55
CA GLU A 298 -5.02 -2.75 -10.68
C GLU A 298 -3.54 -3.07 -10.96
N GLU A 299 -3.16 -4.33 -11.12
CA GLU A 299 -1.75 -4.73 -11.20
C GLU A 299 -1.25 -4.88 -12.64
N ARG A 300 -2.07 -5.47 -13.52
CA ARG A 300 -1.68 -5.73 -14.91
C ARG A 300 -2.04 -4.60 -15.88
N GLY A 301 -2.88 -3.66 -15.46
CA GLY A 301 -3.23 -2.51 -16.28
C GLY A 301 -4.14 -2.85 -17.47
N HIS A 302 -4.99 -3.87 -17.33
CA HIS A 302 -6.03 -4.21 -18.30
C HIS A 302 -7.36 -3.53 -17.92
N ASP A 303 -7.80 -2.55 -18.72
CA ASP A 303 -9.02 -1.79 -18.43
C ASP A 303 -10.29 -2.57 -18.84
N TYR A 304 -11.42 -2.24 -18.21
CA TYR A 304 -12.72 -2.73 -18.64
C TYR A 304 -13.20 -1.95 -19.87
N PRO A 305 -13.86 -2.62 -20.84
CA PRO A 305 -14.44 -1.90 -21.96
C PRO A 305 -15.47 -0.88 -21.47
N LEU A 306 -15.29 0.37 -21.91
CA LEU A 306 -16.05 1.53 -21.44
C LEU A 306 -17.56 1.35 -21.54
N ALA A 307 -18.03 0.64 -22.57
CA ALA A 307 -19.46 0.39 -22.81
C ALA A 307 -20.13 -0.50 -21.75
N TYR A 308 -19.38 -1.38 -21.07
CA TYR A 308 -19.92 -2.29 -20.06
C TYR A 308 -19.69 -1.80 -18.64
N VAL A 309 -18.54 -1.17 -18.39
CA VAL A 309 -18.21 -0.61 -17.08
C VAL A 309 -17.85 0.85 -17.30
N ARG A 310 -18.84 1.75 -17.22
CA ARG A 310 -18.61 3.18 -17.43
C ARG A 310 -17.66 3.76 -16.39
N TRP A 311 -17.82 3.34 -15.14
CA TRP A 311 -17.18 3.93 -13.98
C TRP A 311 -16.26 2.92 -13.30
N THR A 312 -14.98 2.98 -13.64
CA THR A 312 -13.91 2.28 -12.93
C THR A 312 -13.36 3.17 -11.82
N GLU A 313 -12.52 2.60 -10.97
CA GLU A 313 -11.71 3.32 -9.98
C GLU A 313 -11.04 4.59 -10.55
N GLN A 314 -10.36 4.47 -11.70
CA GLN A 314 -9.67 5.60 -12.32
C GLN A 314 -10.62 6.68 -12.82
N ARG A 315 -11.76 6.26 -13.40
CA ARG A 315 -12.76 7.20 -13.94
C ARG A 315 -13.59 7.85 -12.82
N ASN A 316 -13.73 7.19 -11.67
CA ASN A 316 -14.21 7.83 -10.44
C ASN A 316 -13.22 8.91 -9.99
N MET A 317 -11.92 8.61 -9.92
CA MET A 317 -10.89 9.60 -9.59
C MET A 317 -10.88 10.80 -10.55
N GLN A 318 -10.98 10.54 -11.87
CA GLN A 318 -11.07 11.61 -12.87
C GLN A 318 -12.31 12.50 -12.63
N ALA A 319 -13.48 11.92 -12.38
CA ALA A 319 -14.69 12.68 -12.16
C ALA A 319 -14.61 13.59 -10.90
N VAL A 320 -13.89 13.15 -9.86
CA VAL A 320 -13.63 13.98 -8.66
C VAL A 320 -12.79 15.20 -9.03
N LEU A 321 -11.71 15.01 -9.78
CA LEU A 321 -10.85 16.09 -10.24
C LEU A 321 -11.58 17.04 -11.20
N ASP A 322 -12.44 16.52 -12.06
CA ASP A 322 -13.25 17.34 -12.96
C ASP A 322 -14.22 18.25 -12.19
N LEU A 323 -14.80 17.76 -11.07
CA LEU A 323 -15.64 18.56 -10.19
C LEU A 323 -14.84 19.65 -9.46
N MET A 324 -13.60 19.36 -9.04
CA MET A 324 -12.69 20.36 -8.45
C MET A 324 -12.34 21.43 -9.49
N ALA A 325 -11.95 21.02 -10.70
CA ALA A 325 -11.60 21.93 -11.79
C ALA A 325 -12.77 22.83 -12.20
N ALA A 326 -14.00 22.32 -12.15
CA ALA A 326 -15.22 23.08 -12.40
C ALA A 326 -15.65 24.00 -11.23
N GLY A 327 -14.89 24.03 -10.12
CA GLY A 327 -15.23 24.79 -8.92
C GLY A 327 -16.50 24.29 -8.22
N LYS A 328 -16.91 23.05 -8.48
CA LYS A 328 -18.10 22.43 -7.85
C LYS A 328 -17.77 21.66 -6.59
N LEU A 329 -16.48 21.43 -6.33
CA LEU A 329 -16.00 20.70 -5.18
C LEU A 329 -14.81 21.44 -4.55
N ASP A 330 -15.08 22.20 -3.49
CA ASP A 330 -14.04 22.79 -2.63
C ASP A 330 -13.86 21.90 -1.39
N LEU A 331 -12.66 21.35 -1.24
CA LEU A 331 -12.31 20.47 -0.11
C LEU A 331 -11.40 21.15 0.92
N SER A 332 -10.98 22.40 0.67
CA SER A 332 -10.13 23.14 1.59
C SER A 332 -10.69 23.24 3.01
N PRO A 333 -12.02 23.35 3.26
CA PRO A 333 -12.56 23.40 4.62
C PRO A 333 -12.43 22.08 5.40
N LEU A 334 -12.13 20.96 4.72
CA LEU A 334 -11.97 19.66 5.37
C LEU A 334 -10.58 19.47 5.98
N ILE A 335 -9.60 20.26 5.55
CA ILE A 335 -8.22 20.21 6.03
C ILE A 335 -8.17 20.83 7.42
N SER A 336 -8.04 19.98 8.43
CA SER A 336 -7.94 20.39 9.83
C SER A 336 -6.50 20.73 10.24
N HIS A 337 -5.52 19.99 9.72
CA HIS A 337 -4.12 20.12 10.10
C HIS A 337 -3.20 19.83 8.92
N ARG A 338 -1.99 20.38 9.00
CA ARG A 338 -0.90 20.12 8.06
C ARG A 338 0.35 19.74 8.86
N PHE A 339 1.04 18.69 8.43
CA PHE A 339 2.30 18.25 9.01
C PHE A 339 3.29 17.95 7.90
N LYS A 340 4.57 18.23 8.13
CA LYS A 340 5.63 17.65 7.29
C LYS A 340 5.72 16.16 7.53
N ILE A 341 6.10 15.38 6.51
CA ILE A 341 6.24 13.92 6.59
C ILE A 341 7.15 13.45 7.74
N GLU A 342 8.19 14.21 8.07
CA GLU A 342 9.11 13.93 9.19
C GLU A 342 8.39 13.91 10.54
N ASN A 343 7.30 14.69 10.66
CA ASN A 343 6.50 14.84 11.86
C ASN A 343 5.22 14.00 11.83
N ALA A 344 5.09 13.04 10.90
CA ALA A 344 3.89 12.22 10.80
C ALA A 344 3.61 11.44 12.10
N GLU A 345 4.63 10.99 12.84
CA GLU A 345 4.45 10.34 14.15
C GLU A 345 3.62 11.20 15.11
N THR A 346 3.87 12.52 15.14
CA THR A 346 3.11 13.47 15.96
C THR A 346 1.65 13.58 15.50
N ALA A 347 1.41 13.58 14.19
CA ALA A 347 0.05 13.60 13.64
C ALA A 347 -0.75 12.34 14.08
N TYR A 348 -0.15 11.16 14.01
CA TYR A 348 -0.81 9.93 14.50
C TYR A 348 -1.00 9.92 16.00
N GLU A 349 -0.05 10.42 16.79
CA GLU A 349 -0.23 10.57 18.24
C GLU A 349 -1.40 11.50 18.59
N MET A 350 -1.60 12.57 17.83
CA MET A 350 -2.74 13.48 17.99
C MET A 350 -4.06 12.75 17.71
N ILE A 351 -4.14 11.97 16.62
CA ILE A 351 -5.31 11.15 16.27
C ILE A 351 -5.64 10.16 17.39
N GLU A 352 -4.63 9.46 17.90
CA GLU A 352 -4.78 8.44 18.95
C GLU A 352 -5.21 9.03 20.29
N LYS A 353 -4.58 10.11 20.73
CA LYS A 353 -4.83 10.72 22.03
C LYS A 353 -6.10 11.57 22.03
N GLY A 354 -6.61 11.96 20.85
CA GLY A 354 -7.79 12.81 20.73
C GLY A 354 -7.62 14.16 21.42
N LYS A 355 -6.40 14.73 21.40
CA LYS A 355 -6.06 15.96 22.12
C LYS A 355 -6.81 17.19 21.60
N GLU A 356 -7.16 17.17 20.32
CA GLU A 356 -7.88 18.24 19.63
C GLU A 356 -8.78 17.68 18.52
N PRO A 357 -9.82 18.42 18.09
CA PRO A 357 -10.68 18.01 16.98
C PRO A 357 -9.91 17.89 15.66
N TYR A 358 -10.09 16.79 14.92
CA TYR A 358 -9.45 16.57 13.63
C TYR A 358 -10.43 15.99 12.61
N LEU A 359 -10.15 16.21 11.32
CA LEU A 359 -10.92 15.62 10.22
C LEU A 359 -9.99 15.03 9.14
N ALA A 360 -9.50 15.86 8.21
CA ALA A 360 -8.42 15.48 7.31
C ALA A 360 -7.12 16.11 7.78
N ILE A 361 -6.04 15.33 7.72
CA ILE A 361 -4.69 15.80 8.04
C ILE A 361 -3.84 15.61 6.79
N LEU A 362 -3.24 16.70 6.33
CA LEU A 362 -2.39 16.69 5.15
C LEU A 362 -0.93 16.48 5.57
N LEU A 363 -0.26 15.52 4.93
CA LEU A 363 1.18 15.35 5.00
C LEU A 363 1.83 16.05 3.81
N GLU A 364 2.78 16.94 4.09
CA GLU A 364 3.54 17.71 3.12
C GLU A 364 4.94 17.11 2.93
N TYR A 365 5.38 17.09 1.69
CA TYR A 365 6.66 16.51 1.30
C TYR A 365 7.59 17.58 0.71
N PRO A 366 8.91 17.49 0.96
CA PRO A 366 9.87 18.36 0.31
C PRO A 366 9.91 18.08 -1.21
N GLU A 367 10.22 19.11 -1.99
CA GLU A 367 10.48 18.93 -3.42
C GLU A 367 11.64 17.95 -3.65
N VAL A 368 11.44 17.02 -4.58
CA VAL A 368 12.43 16.01 -4.93
C VAL A 368 13.32 16.55 -6.04
N SER A 369 14.51 17.03 -5.69
CA SER A 369 15.51 17.50 -6.66
C SER A 369 16.36 16.36 -7.25
N SER A 370 16.55 15.27 -6.51
CA SER A 370 17.29 14.08 -6.95
C SER A 370 16.82 12.84 -6.22
N LEU A 371 16.90 11.68 -6.89
CA LEU A 371 16.51 10.39 -6.30
C LEU A 371 17.63 9.81 -5.43
N GLY A 372 17.35 9.61 -4.15
CA GLY A 372 18.22 8.91 -3.20
C GLY A 372 18.02 7.41 -3.28
N ARG A 373 18.89 6.71 -4.03
CA ARG A 373 18.79 5.26 -4.27
C ARG A 373 19.43 4.39 -3.18
N THR A 374 20.18 4.98 -2.26
CA THR A 374 20.91 4.27 -1.21
C THR A 374 20.73 4.98 0.13
N VAL A 375 20.57 4.20 1.19
CA VAL A 375 20.58 4.69 2.57
C VAL A 375 21.60 3.89 3.39
N GLU A 376 22.32 4.59 4.26
CA GLU A 376 23.16 3.95 5.25
C GLU A 376 22.32 3.35 6.37
N LEU A 377 22.60 2.11 6.72
CA LEU A 377 21.91 1.42 7.81
C LEU A 377 22.75 1.53 9.08
N LYS A 378 22.08 1.85 10.18
CA LYS A 378 22.67 1.74 11.52
C LYS A 378 22.39 0.32 12.02
N PRO A 379 23.38 -0.58 12.11
CA PRO A 379 23.14 -1.93 12.58
C PRO A 379 22.57 -1.87 14.00
N ARG A 380 21.48 -2.58 14.28
CA ARG A 380 20.98 -2.66 15.66
C ARG A 380 22.04 -3.33 16.53
N ALA A 381 22.49 -2.65 17.58
CA ALA A 381 23.36 -3.19 18.62
C ALA A 381 22.77 -4.43 19.34
N SER A 382 21.48 -4.73 19.13
CA SER A 382 20.77 -5.88 19.69
C SER A 382 21.09 -7.15 18.90
N GLY A 383 22.27 -7.68 19.14
CA GLY A 383 22.71 -8.96 18.62
C GLY A 383 24.21 -9.10 18.72
N ARG A 384 24.78 -8.94 19.93
CA ARG A 384 25.97 -9.72 20.27
C ARG A 384 25.62 -11.15 19.90
N ALA A 385 26.14 -11.63 18.77
CA ALA A 385 26.18 -13.06 18.52
C ALA A 385 26.86 -13.65 19.74
N LEU A 386 26.22 -14.65 20.34
CA LEU A 386 26.90 -15.58 21.23
C LEU A 386 28.17 -16.05 20.50
N GLY A 387 29.32 -15.54 20.93
CA GLY A 387 30.65 -16.11 20.62
C GLY A 387 31.20 -16.00 19.19
N VAL A 388 30.68 -15.14 18.30
CA VAL A 388 31.34 -14.94 16.99
C VAL A 388 32.30 -13.76 17.10
N GLU A 389 33.59 -14.05 17.24
CA GLU A 389 34.66 -13.06 17.10
C GLU A 389 34.50 -12.31 15.77
N LYS A 390 34.75 -10.99 15.79
CA LYS A 390 34.82 -10.17 14.57
C LYS A 390 36.03 -10.64 13.74
N HIS A 391 35.87 -11.71 12.98
CA HIS A 391 36.75 -11.94 11.84
C HIS A 391 36.37 -10.88 10.79
N GLN A 392 37.24 -9.89 10.62
CA GLN A 392 37.23 -9.00 9.46
C GLN A 392 37.47 -9.85 8.22
N SER A 393 36.43 -10.46 7.70
CA SER A 393 36.47 -10.98 6.34
C SER A 393 36.56 -9.81 5.37
N GLU A 394 37.52 -9.88 4.46
CA GLU A 394 37.70 -8.90 3.40
C GLU A 394 36.57 -8.94 2.36
N ILE A 395 35.81 -10.04 2.28
CA ILE A 395 34.81 -10.20 1.21
C ILE A 395 33.48 -9.58 1.63
N GLY A 396 33.24 -8.36 1.13
CA GLY A 396 31.91 -7.75 1.19
C GLY A 396 30.93 -8.42 0.23
N VAL A 397 29.71 -8.60 0.70
CA VAL A 397 28.63 -9.26 -0.04
C VAL A 397 27.50 -8.28 -0.33
N GLY A 398 27.11 -8.24 -1.60
CA GLY A 398 25.88 -7.61 -2.07
C GLY A 398 24.79 -8.64 -2.27
N VAL A 399 23.56 -8.34 -1.87
CA VAL A 399 22.42 -9.22 -2.08
C VAL A 399 21.35 -8.50 -2.86
N LEU A 400 20.93 -9.07 -3.99
CA LEU A 400 19.82 -8.60 -4.80
C LEU A 400 18.59 -9.42 -4.47
N GLY A 401 17.56 -8.78 -3.93
CA GLY A 401 16.29 -9.41 -3.58
C GLY A 401 16.12 -9.61 -2.08
N ALA A 402 15.06 -9.02 -1.54
CA ALA A 402 14.59 -9.20 -0.16
C ALA A 402 13.16 -9.79 -0.12
N GLY A 403 12.89 -10.73 -1.03
CA GLY A 403 11.61 -11.45 -1.11
C GLY A 403 11.43 -12.45 0.02
N ASN A 404 10.24 -13.06 0.12
CA ASN A 404 9.89 -13.96 1.23
C ASN A 404 10.85 -15.15 1.38
N PHE A 405 11.24 -15.80 0.28
CA PHE A 405 12.19 -16.90 0.33
C PHE A 405 13.57 -16.46 0.82
N ALA A 406 14.06 -15.31 0.33
CA ALA A 406 15.31 -14.71 0.79
C ALA A 406 15.28 -14.42 2.30
N LYS A 407 14.23 -13.74 2.78
CA LYS A 407 14.03 -13.39 4.20
C LYS A 407 13.96 -14.60 5.13
N LEU A 408 13.24 -15.65 4.71
CA LEU A 408 13.00 -16.83 5.54
C LEU A 408 14.17 -17.83 5.55
N VAL A 409 14.90 -17.94 4.44
CA VAL A 409 15.85 -19.05 4.23
C VAL A 409 17.28 -18.55 4.05
N LEU A 410 17.53 -17.74 3.02
CA LEU A 410 18.90 -17.45 2.58
C LEU A 410 19.58 -16.35 3.38
N LEU A 411 18.89 -15.25 3.67
CA LEU A 411 19.45 -14.14 4.43
C LEU A 411 19.86 -14.54 5.87
N PRO A 412 19.06 -15.35 6.62
CA PRO A 412 19.50 -15.90 7.90
C PRO A 412 20.70 -16.84 7.77
N ALA A 413 20.78 -17.64 6.70
CA ALA A 413 21.91 -18.53 6.46
C ALA A 413 23.20 -17.74 6.18
N LEU A 414 23.12 -16.68 5.37
CA LEU A 414 24.24 -15.78 5.09
C LEU A 414 24.81 -15.16 6.37
N ARG A 415 23.92 -14.69 7.25
CA ARG A 415 24.34 -14.13 8.54
C ARG A 415 25.05 -15.17 9.43
N LYS A 416 24.64 -16.44 9.38
CA LYS A 416 25.25 -17.51 10.18
C LYS A 416 26.66 -17.89 9.75
N ILE A 417 27.06 -17.56 8.51
CA ILE A 417 28.43 -17.83 8.04
C ILE A 417 29.46 -17.07 8.89
N GLY A 418 29.10 -15.88 9.40
CA GLY A 418 29.91 -15.11 10.36
C GLY A 418 31.17 -14.47 9.78
N THR A 419 31.76 -15.07 8.74
CA THR A 419 32.95 -14.61 8.01
C THR A 419 32.60 -13.83 6.74
N LEU A 420 31.42 -13.21 6.65
CA LEU A 420 31.06 -12.37 5.50
C LEU A 420 30.74 -10.97 5.98
N ARG A 421 31.25 -9.96 5.28
CA ARG A 421 30.85 -8.58 5.50
C ARG A 421 29.56 -8.31 4.73
N LEU A 422 28.43 -8.23 5.42
CA LEU A 422 27.12 -7.93 4.81
C LEU A 422 27.07 -6.47 4.38
N ARG A 423 27.51 -6.18 3.16
CA ARG A 423 27.69 -4.80 2.68
C ARG A 423 26.36 -4.19 2.25
N ALA A 424 25.72 -4.74 1.23
CA ALA A 424 24.53 -4.14 0.63
C ALA A 424 23.35 -5.13 0.50
N LEU A 425 22.15 -4.65 0.80
CA LEU A 425 20.91 -5.35 0.47
C LEU A 425 20.07 -4.50 -0.48
N CYS A 426 19.68 -5.07 -1.62
CA CYS A 426 18.96 -4.39 -2.68
C CYS A 426 17.53 -4.91 -2.82
N SER A 427 16.56 -4.00 -2.91
CA SER A 427 15.16 -4.32 -3.21
C SER A 427 14.50 -3.14 -3.92
N ALA A 428 13.84 -3.38 -5.07
CA ALA A 428 13.29 -2.32 -5.92
C ALA A 428 12.35 -1.33 -5.21
N GLY A 429 11.66 -1.75 -4.14
CA GLY A 429 10.78 -0.89 -3.33
C GLY A 429 11.46 -0.22 -2.13
N GLY A 430 12.73 -0.48 -1.86
CA GLY A 430 13.51 0.08 -0.75
C GLY A 430 13.18 -0.49 0.64
N LEU A 431 11.89 -0.55 1.01
CA LEU A 431 11.44 -0.84 2.37
C LEU A 431 11.93 -2.20 2.90
N SER A 432 11.76 -3.27 2.12
CA SER A 432 12.18 -4.62 2.56
C SER A 432 13.69 -4.75 2.71
N ALA A 433 14.48 -3.98 1.95
CA ALA A 433 15.93 -3.92 2.09
C ALA A 433 16.35 -3.22 3.39
N VAL A 434 15.75 -2.07 3.72
CA VAL A 434 16.05 -1.37 4.98
C VAL A 434 15.73 -2.24 6.19
N GLN A 435 14.57 -2.87 6.21
CA GLN A 435 14.15 -3.65 7.37
C GLN A 435 14.94 -4.94 7.58
N SER A 436 15.12 -5.71 6.51
CA SER A 436 15.91 -6.93 6.58
C SER A 436 17.37 -6.58 6.86
N GLY A 437 17.85 -5.49 6.27
CA GLY A 437 19.19 -4.95 6.47
C GLY A 437 19.46 -4.58 7.93
N GLU A 438 18.61 -3.77 8.55
CA GLU A 438 18.72 -3.40 9.97
C GLU A 438 18.67 -4.63 10.90
N LYS A 439 17.81 -5.61 10.59
CA LYS A 439 17.63 -6.85 11.37
C LYS A 439 18.85 -7.76 11.30
N LEU A 440 19.51 -7.82 10.14
CA LEU A 440 20.58 -8.77 9.84
C LEU A 440 21.98 -8.17 9.97
N GLY A 441 22.09 -6.84 10.01
CA GLY A 441 23.36 -6.12 10.14
C GLY A 441 24.02 -5.82 8.80
N PHE A 442 23.24 -5.50 7.76
CA PHE A 442 23.79 -4.91 6.54
C PHE A 442 24.22 -3.46 6.78
N GLU A 443 25.22 -3.00 6.03
CA GLU A 443 25.73 -1.63 6.12
C GLU A 443 24.91 -0.64 5.30
N ILE A 444 24.43 -1.04 4.12
CA ILE A 444 23.61 -0.19 3.25
C ILE A 444 22.37 -0.94 2.73
N ALA A 445 21.30 -0.20 2.52
CA ALA A 445 20.15 -0.63 1.74
C ALA A 445 20.04 0.22 0.48
N THR A 446 19.76 -0.42 -0.65
CA THR A 446 19.58 0.27 -1.94
C THR A 446 18.32 -0.23 -2.65
N SER A 447 17.74 0.62 -3.48
CA SER A 447 16.72 0.23 -4.45
C SER A 447 17.31 -0.17 -5.80
N ASP A 448 18.55 0.25 -6.06
CA ASP A 448 19.24 0.13 -7.33
C ASP A 448 20.38 -0.89 -7.26
N GLU A 449 20.31 -1.87 -8.15
CA GLU A 449 21.31 -2.92 -8.28
C GLU A 449 22.66 -2.38 -8.80
N ASP A 450 22.66 -1.25 -9.53
CA ASP A 450 23.91 -0.63 -10.01
C ASP A 450 24.82 -0.16 -8.88
N GLU A 451 24.23 0.26 -7.76
CA GLU A 451 24.96 0.61 -6.55
C GLU A 451 25.70 -0.61 -5.97
N VAL A 452 25.13 -1.81 -6.11
CA VAL A 452 25.75 -3.06 -5.67
C VAL A 452 26.91 -3.45 -6.59
N TYR A 453 26.74 -3.27 -7.90
CA TYR A 453 27.78 -3.64 -8.87
C TYR A 453 28.98 -2.70 -8.82
N LYS A 454 28.74 -1.39 -8.64
CA LYS A 454 29.79 -0.37 -8.61
C LYS A 454 30.56 -0.32 -7.30
N ASP A 455 30.01 -0.82 -6.20
CA ASP A 455 30.69 -0.79 -4.89
C ASP A 455 31.95 -1.69 -4.91
N PRO A 456 33.17 -1.12 -4.79
CA PRO A 456 34.40 -1.89 -4.79
C PRO A 456 34.57 -2.74 -3.53
N ALA A 457 33.86 -2.44 -2.43
CA ALA A 457 33.85 -3.25 -1.22
C ALA A 457 33.07 -4.56 -1.38
N ILE A 458 32.30 -4.72 -2.47
CA ILE A 458 31.53 -5.93 -2.76
C ILE A 458 32.36 -6.84 -3.67
N GLY A 459 32.77 -7.99 -3.15
CA GLY A 459 33.46 -9.03 -3.92
C GLY A 459 32.50 -10.09 -4.50
N ALA A 460 31.36 -10.32 -3.84
CA ALA A 460 30.39 -11.33 -4.27
C ALA A 460 28.94 -10.81 -4.24
N VAL A 461 28.15 -11.22 -5.22
CA VAL A 461 26.73 -10.88 -5.36
C VAL A 461 25.86 -12.13 -5.25
N PHE A 462 24.87 -12.07 -4.37
CA PHE A 462 23.82 -13.09 -4.23
C PHE A 462 22.55 -12.62 -4.92
N ILE A 463 22.11 -13.34 -5.94
CA ILE A 463 20.93 -13.05 -6.74
C ILE A 463 19.77 -13.91 -6.24
N LEU A 464 18.86 -13.28 -5.51
CA LEU A 464 17.71 -13.88 -4.82
C LEU A 464 16.38 -13.25 -5.29
N THR A 465 16.38 -12.71 -6.51
CA THR A 465 15.26 -11.99 -7.13
C THR A 465 14.27 -12.98 -7.76
N ARG A 466 13.33 -12.47 -8.56
CA ARG A 466 12.44 -13.33 -9.34
C ARG A 466 13.20 -13.92 -10.53
N HIS A 467 12.80 -15.11 -10.96
CA HIS A 467 13.54 -15.89 -11.95
C HIS A 467 13.74 -15.15 -13.29
N ASP A 468 12.79 -14.30 -13.69
CA ASP A 468 12.85 -13.47 -14.91
C ASP A 468 14.00 -12.44 -14.89
N GLN A 469 14.58 -12.17 -13.74
CA GLN A 469 15.66 -11.20 -13.56
C GLN A 469 17.05 -11.85 -13.49
N HIS A 470 17.12 -13.17 -13.31
CA HIS A 470 18.38 -13.84 -12.97
C HIS A 470 19.44 -13.68 -14.06
N ALA A 471 19.10 -13.96 -15.33
CA ALA A 471 20.07 -13.95 -16.42
C ALA A 471 20.77 -12.59 -16.58
N ARG A 472 19.99 -11.51 -16.66
CA ARG A 472 20.55 -10.15 -16.78
C ARG A 472 21.39 -9.76 -15.57
N GLN A 473 20.99 -10.16 -14.37
CA GLN A 473 21.71 -9.83 -13.13
C GLN A 473 23.00 -10.64 -12.98
N VAL A 474 23.01 -11.91 -13.41
CA VAL A 474 24.20 -12.76 -13.44
C VAL A 474 25.23 -12.18 -14.40
N ILE A 475 24.81 -11.87 -15.63
CA ILE A 475 25.68 -11.28 -16.66
C ILE A 475 26.30 -9.98 -16.14
N LYS A 476 25.48 -9.08 -15.62
CA LYS A 476 25.93 -7.76 -15.14
C LYS A 476 26.87 -7.87 -13.93
N ALA A 477 26.60 -8.78 -13.01
CA ALA A 477 27.50 -9.05 -11.88
C ALA A 477 28.86 -9.59 -12.34
N LEU A 478 28.87 -10.54 -13.27
CA LEU A 478 30.10 -11.10 -13.84
C LEU A 478 30.91 -10.02 -14.57
N GLN A 479 30.27 -9.23 -15.44
CA GLN A 479 30.93 -8.12 -16.14
C GLN A 479 31.51 -7.06 -15.19
N SER A 480 30.91 -6.91 -14.01
CA SER A 480 31.38 -5.99 -12.95
C SER A 480 32.49 -6.61 -12.07
N GLY A 481 33.06 -7.75 -12.47
CA GLY A 481 34.17 -8.40 -11.76
C GLY A 481 33.76 -9.09 -10.47
N LYS A 482 32.46 -9.34 -10.24
CA LYS A 482 31.96 -9.95 -8.99
C LYS A 482 31.87 -11.46 -9.09
N HIS A 483 32.09 -12.16 -7.97
CA HIS A 483 31.65 -13.55 -7.83
C HIS A 483 30.12 -13.59 -7.73
N VAL A 484 29.49 -14.66 -8.24
CA VAL A 484 28.03 -14.74 -8.33
C VAL A 484 27.52 -16.03 -7.70
N PHE A 485 26.59 -15.86 -6.77
CA PHE A 485 25.66 -16.91 -6.37
C PHE A 485 24.26 -16.53 -6.87
N VAL A 486 23.56 -17.44 -7.51
CA VAL A 486 22.18 -17.22 -7.99
C VAL A 486 21.28 -18.35 -7.50
N GLU A 487 20.14 -18.00 -6.91
CA GLU A 487 19.10 -18.98 -6.55
C GLU A 487 18.57 -19.64 -7.83
N LYS A 488 18.24 -20.93 -7.79
CA LYS A 488 17.79 -21.63 -9.00
C LYS A 488 16.45 -21.04 -9.50
N PRO A 489 16.19 -21.02 -10.82
CA PRO A 489 17.06 -21.47 -11.90
C PRO A 489 18.12 -20.41 -12.27
N LEU A 490 19.16 -20.79 -13.02
CA LEU A 490 20.14 -19.82 -13.53
C LEU A 490 19.52 -18.79 -14.49
N CYS A 491 18.60 -19.25 -15.34
CA CYS A 491 17.89 -18.48 -16.36
C CYS A 491 16.61 -19.23 -16.75
N LEU A 492 15.75 -18.61 -17.58
CA LEU A 492 14.46 -19.17 -18.00
C LEU A 492 14.49 -19.89 -19.35
N ASN A 493 15.42 -19.51 -20.25
CA ASN A 493 15.47 -20.03 -21.61
C ASN A 493 16.91 -20.22 -22.12
N GLU A 494 17.06 -20.88 -23.28
CA GLU A 494 18.35 -21.17 -23.90
C GLU A 494 19.10 -19.92 -24.39
N THR A 495 18.38 -18.91 -24.87
CA THR A 495 18.99 -17.64 -25.30
C THR A 495 19.70 -16.96 -24.14
N GLU A 496 19.05 -16.88 -22.99
CA GLU A 496 19.65 -16.37 -21.75
C GLU A 496 20.84 -17.22 -21.29
N LEU A 497 20.73 -18.56 -21.37
CA LEU A 497 21.81 -19.47 -21.00
C LEU A 497 23.06 -19.23 -21.86
N ASN A 498 22.89 -19.16 -23.18
CA ASN A 498 23.98 -18.91 -24.12
C ASN A 498 24.63 -17.53 -23.88
N GLY A 499 23.83 -16.52 -23.52
CA GLY A 499 24.33 -15.21 -23.09
C GLY A 499 25.24 -15.31 -21.86
N ILE A 500 24.83 -16.06 -20.84
CA ILE A 500 25.64 -16.29 -19.62
C ILE A 500 26.92 -17.05 -19.96
N ILE A 501 26.85 -18.13 -20.74
CA ILE A 501 28.01 -18.93 -21.15
C ILE A 501 29.05 -18.07 -21.87
N THR A 502 28.59 -17.26 -22.83
CA THR A 502 29.45 -16.38 -23.62
C THR A 502 30.22 -15.42 -22.71
N VAL A 503 29.52 -14.73 -21.81
CA VAL A 503 30.12 -13.77 -20.87
C VAL A 503 31.07 -14.46 -19.90
N TYR A 504 30.68 -15.60 -19.35
CA TYR A 504 31.49 -16.36 -18.39
C TYR A 504 32.80 -16.86 -19.01
N ASN A 505 32.76 -17.37 -20.25
CA ASN A 505 33.94 -17.84 -20.97
C ASN A 505 34.88 -16.68 -21.31
N GLN A 506 34.36 -15.58 -21.86
CA GLN A 506 35.16 -14.38 -22.19
C GLN A 506 35.91 -13.84 -20.96
N ILE A 507 35.23 -13.78 -19.82
CA ILE A 507 35.81 -13.32 -18.57
C ILE A 507 36.91 -14.27 -18.09
N ASN A 508 36.67 -15.58 -18.11
CA ASN A 508 37.66 -16.55 -17.64
C ASN A 508 38.87 -16.67 -18.58
N GLU A 509 38.69 -16.54 -19.89
CA GLU A 509 39.81 -16.43 -20.85
C GLU A 509 40.67 -15.20 -20.57
N THR A 510 40.02 -14.06 -20.28
CA THR A 510 40.71 -12.81 -19.92
C THR A 510 41.42 -12.93 -18.56
N ASN A 511 40.78 -13.58 -17.59
CA ASN A 511 41.25 -13.69 -16.21
C ASN A 511 42.29 -14.79 -15.99
N GLN A 512 42.39 -15.79 -16.86
CA GLN A 512 43.47 -16.79 -16.83
C GLN A 512 44.85 -16.13 -16.96
N LYS A 513 44.96 -15.00 -17.67
CA LYS A 513 46.20 -14.19 -17.74
C LYS A 513 46.54 -13.46 -16.44
N ASN A 514 45.55 -13.24 -15.57
CA ASN A 514 45.66 -12.43 -14.34
C ASN A 514 45.43 -13.24 -13.04
N GLN A 515 45.29 -14.56 -13.12
CA GLN A 515 44.99 -15.47 -11.99
C GLN A 515 43.77 -15.06 -11.13
N LYS A 516 42.75 -14.42 -11.72
CA LYS A 516 41.54 -13.95 -11.01
C LYS A 516 40.27 -14.61 -11.53
N ASN A 517 40.09 -15.90 -11.31
CA ASN A 517 38.88 -16.58 -11.79
C ASN A 517 37.64 -16.17 -11.00
N GLN A 518 36.60 -15.73 -11.71
CA GLN A 518 35.29 -15.46 -11.12
C GLN A 518 34.51 -16.76 -10.97
N VAL A 519 33.72 -16.85 -9.91
CA VAL A 519 32.94 -18.05 -9.59
C VAL A 519 31.49 -17.75 -9.87
N LEU A 520 30.83 -18.61 -10.66
CA LEU A 520 29.38 -18.62 -10.83
C LEU A 520 28.82 -19.90 -10.18
N MET A 521 27.97 -19.74 -9.18
CA MET A 521 27.32 -20.84 -8.47
C MET A 521 25.80 -20.74 -8.53
N VAL A 522 25.14 -21.83 -8.92
CA VAL A 522 23.68 -21.96 -8.87
C VAL A 522 23.26 -22.65 -7.57
N GLY A 523 22.25 -22.11 -6.91
CA GLY A 523 21.71 -22.52 -5.62
C GLY A 523 20.92 -23.82 -5.62
N PHE A 524 21.48 -24.91 -6.19
CA PHE A 524 20.90 -26.26 -6.11
C PHE A 524 21.06 -26.86 -4.70
N ASN A 525 20.25 -26.40 -3.77
CA ASN A 525 20.25 -26.84 -2.36
C ASN A 525 20.06 -28.37 -2.18
N ARG A 526 19.25 -29.05 -3.01
CA ARG A 526 19.01 -30.50 -2.88
C ARG A 526 20.25 -31.37 -3.10
N ARG A 527 21.29 -30.87 -3.79
CA ARG A 527 22.55 -31.61 -4.01
C ARG A 527 23.31 -31.92 -2.72
N PHE A 528 22.96 -31.23 -1.62
CA PHE A 528 23.54 -31.46 -0.30
C PHE A 528 22.65 -32.29 0.63
N SER A 529 21.47 -32.72 0.16
CA SER A 529 20.60 -33.59 0.96
C SER A 529 21.27 -34.95 1.21
N PRO A 530 21.03 -35.60 2.36
CA PRO A 530 21.57 -36.93 2.64
C PRO A 530 21.30 -37.92 1.50
N ALA A 531 20.09 -37.90 0.94
CA ALA A 531 19.72 -38.77 -0.19
C ALA A 531 20.54 -38.49 -1.45
N ALA A 532 20.76 -37.22 -1.82
CA ALA A 532 21.57 -36.87 -2.99
C ALA A 532 23.05 -37.22 -2.80
N LYS A 533 23.58 -37.06 -1.57
CA LYS A 533 24.95 -37.49 -1.24
C LYS A 533 25.09 -39.00 -1.34
N LEU A 534 24.16 -39.77 -0.74
CA LEU A 534 24.14 -41.23 -0.84
C LEU A 534 24.07 -41.73 -2.29
N LEU A 535 23.21 -41.12 -3.12
CA LEU A 535 23.15 -41.44 -4.54
C LEU A 535 24.45 -41.12 -5.26
N LYS A 536 25.06 -39.95 -4.98
CA LYS A 536 26.34 -39.59 -5.55
C LYS A 536 27.41 -40.62 -5.18
N ASP A 537 27.50 -40.97 -3.91
CA ASP A 537 28.49 -41.93 -3.41
C ASP A 537 28.29 -43.31 -4.06
N PHE A 538 27.04 -43.77 -4.21
CA PHE A 538 26.70 -45.03 -4.90
C PHE A 538 27.14 -45.08 -6.37
N PHE A 539 27.08 -43.95 -7.09
CA PHE A 539 27.54 -43.85 -8.49
C PHE A 539 29.00 -43.41 -8.63
N SER A 540 29.71 -43.17 -7.52
CA SER A 540 31.13 -42.79 -7.52
C SER A 540 32.06 -44.01 -7.42
N GLU A 541 31.50 -45.19 -7.10
CA GLU A 541 32.09 -46.51 -7.30
C GLU A 541 31.79 -47.01 -8.72
#